data_AF-A0A2K8L7N2-F1
#
_entry.id   AF-A0A2K8L7N2-F1
#
_cell.length_a   1.000
_cell.length_b   1.000
_cell.length_c   1.000
_cell.angle_alpha   90.00
_cell.angle_beta   90.00
_cell.angle_gamma   90.00
#
_symmetry.space_group_name_H-M   'P 1'
#
loop_
_entity.id
_entity.type
_entity.pdbx_description
1 polymer ?
#
loop_
_entity_poly.entity_id
_entity_poly.type
_entity_poly.pdbx_seq_one_letter_code
_entity_poly.pdbx_strand_id
1 'polypeptide(L)' 'MKSSRAKAIAESFSRISSFAVENRDKGVCVHYRDNHAYFIREACFWSFVFRLGYAGHEEGQIAEIEAELTA' A
#
# COMPACT_ATOMS: atom_id res chain seq x y z
N MET A 1 -9.31 -9.02 -2.19
CA MET A 1 -9.63 -7.58 -2.33
C MET A 1 -10.33 -7.37 -3.66
N LYS A 2 -11.32 -6.47 -3.76
CA LYS A 2 -11.96 -6.17 -5.07
C LYS A 2 -10.97 -5.38 -5.94
N SER A 3 -11.01 -5.56 -7.26
CA SER A 3 -10.12 -4.87 -8.21
C SER A 3 -10.20 -3.34 -8.10
N SER A 4 -11.40 -2.78 -7.94
CA SER A 4 -11.58 -1.33 -7.72
C SER A 4 -10.91 -0.83 -6.44
N ARG A 5 -10.92 -1.62 -5.37
CA ARG A 5 -10.24 -1.28 -4.11
C ARG A 5 -8.72 -1.35 -4.25
N ALA A 6 -8.22 -2.38 -4.92
CA ALA A 6 -6.79 -2.52 -5.22
C ALA A 6 -6.28 -1.34 -6.09
N LYS A 7 -7.09 -0.90 -7.06
CA LYS A 7 -6.81 0.28 -7.88
C LYS A 7 -6.69 1.55 -7.05
N ALA A 8 -7.70 1.83 -6.23
CA ALA A 8 -7.72 3.03 -5.38
C ALA A 8 -6.50 3.06 -4.43
N ILE A 9 -6.16 1.92 -3.81
CA ILE A 9 -4.96 1.80 -2.98
C ILE A 9 -3.69 2.13 -3.80
N ALA A 10 -3.50 1.50 -4.95
CA ALA A 10 -2.31 1.75 -5.76
C ALA A 10 -2.18 3.22 -6.19
N GLU A 11 -3.29 3.87 -6.54
CA GLU A 11 -3.33 5.29 -6.90
C GLU A 11 -2.97 6.18 -5.70
N SER A 12 -3.55 5.96 -4.52
CA SER A 12 -3.24 6.74 -3.32
C SER A 12 -1.79 6.59 -2.86
N PHE A 13 -1.17 5.44 -3.08
CA PHE A 13 0.23 5.19 -2.73
C PHE A 13 1.24 5.74 -3.75
N SER A 14 0.79 6.30 -4.88
CA SER A 14 1.68 6.93 -5.87
C SER A 14 2.47 8.14 -5.35
N ARG A 15 2.04 8.73 -4.21
CA ARG A 15 2.74 9.83 -3.51
C ARG A 15 3.85 9.36 -2.56
N ILE A 16 3.98 8.06 -2.32
CA ILE A 16 5.05 7.50 -1.49
C ILE A 16 6.29 7.27 -2.34
N SER A 17 7.46 7.63 -1.81
CA SER A 17 8.71 7.61 -2.57
C SER A 17 9.55 6.36 -2.33
N SER A 18 9.45 5.76 -1.14
CA SER A 18 10.36 4.67 -0.76
C SER A 18 9.96 3.30 -1.31
N PHE A 19 8.69 3.10 -1.69
CA PHE A 19 8.17 1.89 -2.29
C PHE A 19 7.03 2.18 -3.26
N ALA A 20 6.76 1.24 -4.16
CA ALA A 20 5.65 1.33 -5.10
C ALA A 20 4.56 0.32 -4.74
N VAL A 21 3.30 0.69 -5.01
CA VAL A 21 2.16 -0.22 -4.88
C VAL A 21 1.48 -0.36 -6.23
N GLU A 22 1.41 -1.60 -6.72
CA GLU A 22 0.84 -1.94 -8.02
C GLU A 22 -0.50 -2.66 -7.84
N ASN A 23 -1.50 -2.24 -8.60
CA ASN A 23 -2.78 -2.95 -8.68
C ASN A 23 -2.64 -4.25 -9.49
N ARG A 24 -3.20 -5.34 -8.97
CA ARG A 24 -3.38 -6.63 -9.66
C ARG A 24 -4.82 -7.10 -9.50
N ASP A 25 -5.31 -7.98 -10.38
CA ASP A 25 -6.72 -8.39 -10.47
C ASP A 25 -7.45 -8.67 -9.13
N LYS A 26 -6.75 -9.26 -8.15
CA LYS A 26 -7.33 -9.68 -6.85
C LYS A 26 -6.65 -9.07 -5.63
N GLY A 27 -5.72 -8.14 -5.82
CA GLY A 27 -4.82 -7.71 -4.77
C GLY A 27 -3.90 -6.55 -5.16
N VAL A 28 -2.98 -6.20 -4.27
CA VAL A 28 -1.90 -5.26 -4.57
C VAL A 28 -0.55 -5.93 -4.40
N CYS A 29 0.41 -5.51 -5.21
CA CYS A 29 1.81 -5.90 -5.08
C CYS A 29 2.61 -4.71 -4.59
N VAL A 30 3.28 -4.84 -3.45
CA VAL A 30 4.21 -3.83 -2.94
C VAL A 30 5.60 -4.17 -3.44
N HIS A 31 6.26 -3.21 -4.09
CA HIS A 31 7.62 -3.33 -4.59
C HIS A 31 8.54 -2.45 -3.76
N TYR A 32 9.56 -3.05 -3.16
CA TYR A 32 10.55 -2.36 -2.34
C TYR A 32 11.94 -2.93 -2.61
N ARG A 33 12.82 -2.11 -3.20
CA ARG A 33 14.13 -2.55 -3.72
C ARG A 33 13.94 -3.74 -4.68
N ASP A 34 14.67 -4.84 -4.48
CA ASP A 34 14.57 -6.05 -5.29
C ASP A 34 13.50 -7.05 -4.79
N ASN A 35 12.68 -6.66 -3.81
CA ASN A 35 11.67 -7.52 -3.21
C ASN A 35 10.26 -7.09 -3.58
N HIS A 36 9.36 -8.07 -3.65
CA HIS A 36 7.95 -7.84 -3.87
C HIS A 36 7.11 -8.65 -2.88
N ALA A 37 5.99 -8.08 -2.43
CA ALA A 37 5.05 -8.73 -1.54
C ALA A 37 3.62 -8.55 -2.07
N TYR A 38 2.92 -9.66 -2.28
CA TYR A 38 1.57 -9.66 -2.84
C TYR A 38 0.50 -9.87 -1.76
N PHE A 39 -0.53 -9.03 -1.77
CA PHE A 39 -1.59 -9.04 -0.76
C PHE A 39 -2.98 -9.11 -1.39
N ILE A 40 -3.69 -10.20 -1.07
CA ILE A 40 -5.12 -10.37 -1.39
C ILE A 40 -6.00 -9.79 -0.28
N ARG A 41 -5.51 -9.79 0.97
CA ARG A 41 -6.21 -9.26 2.14
C ARG A 41 -5.67 -7.88 2.50
N GLU A 42 -6.56 -6.91 2.51
CA GLU A 42 -6.22 -5.51 2.77
C GLU A 42 -5.65 -5.29 4.19
N ALA A 43 -6.16 -5.97 5.22
CA ALA A 43 -5.60 -5.88 6.57
C ALA A 43 -4.12 -6.32 6.66
N CYS A 44 -3.73 -7.33 5.87
CA CYS A 44 -2.33 -7.78 5.80
C CYS A 44 -1.45 -6.77 5.06
N PHE A 45 -2.01 -6.13 4.01
CA PHE A 45 -1.36 -5.04 3.31
C PHE A 45 -1.08 -3.87 4.26
N TRP A 46 -2.08 -3.37 4.98
CA TRP A 46 -1.91 -2.25 5.93
C TRP A 46 -0.83 -2.54 6.97
N SER A 47 -0.90 -3.72 7.60
CA SER A 47 0.09 -4.16 8.58
C SER A 47 1.53 -4.21 8.04
N PHE A 48 1.68 -4.46 6.73
CA PHE A 48 2.98 -4.49 6.06
C PHE A 48 3.48 -3.09 5.72
N VAL A 49 2.65 -2.27 5.06
CA VAL A 49 3.06 -0.93 4.63
C VAL A 49 3.31 0.00 5.80
N PHE A 50 2.59 -0.12 6.92
CA PHE A 50 2.92 0.65 8.14
C PHE A 50 4.29 0.29 8.70
N ARG A 51 4.64 -0.99 8.74
CA ARG A 51 5.99 -1.42 9.18
C ARG A 51 7.07 -0.94 8.23
N LEU A 52 6.80 -0.99 6.92
CA LEU A 52 7.73 -0.52 5.90
C LEU A 52 7.92 1.00 5.99
N GLY A 53 6.83 1.76 6.11
CA GLY A 53 6.86 3.22 6.26
C GLY A 53 7.53 3.66 7.54
N TYR A 54 7.34 2.96 8.65
CA TYR A 54 8.05 3.25 9.91
C TYR A 54 9.58 3.14 9.76
N ALA A 55 10.06 2.18 8.96
CA ALA A 55 11.49 2.07 8.65
C ALA A 55 11.99 3.18 7.71
N GLY A 56 11.09 3.80 6.94
CA GLY A 56 11.37 4.89 6.00
C GLY A 56 11.01 6.30 6.51
N HIS A 57 10.50 6.43 7.74
CA HIS A 57 9.92 7.68 8.28
C HIS A 57 8.76 8.27 7.44
N GLU A 58 7.98 7.40 6.78
CA GLU A 58 6.82 7.76 5.95
C GLU A 58 5.48 7.36 6.61
N GLU A 59 5.48 6.93 7.88
CA GLU A 59 4.28 6.45 8.58
C GLU A 59 3.14 7.48 8.64
N GLY A 60 3.47 8.78 8.69
CA GLY A 60 2.47 9.85 8.66
C GLY A 60 1.72 9.92 7.33
N GLN A 61 2.43 9.82 6.21
CA GLN A 61 1.82 9.82 4.88
C GLN A 61 0.96 8.56 4.67
N ILE A 62 1.39 7.42 5.19
CA ILE A 62 0.62 6.17 5.12
C ILE A 62 -0.66 6.28 5.96
N ALA A 63 -0.59 6.88 7.15
CA ALA A 63 -1.77 7.12 7.98
C ALA A 63 -2.77 8.08 7.30
N GLU A 64 -2.30 9.12 6.60
CA GLU A 64 -3.14 10.00 5.79
C GLU A 64 -3.82 9.25 4.64
N ILE A 65 -3.08 8.39 3.92
CA ILE A 65 -3.65 7.53 2.87
C ILE A 65 -4.74 6.61 3.44
N GLU A 66 -4.48 5.96 4.59
CA GLU A 66 -5.46 5.08 5.23
C GLU A 66 -6.73 5.84 5.61
N ALA A 67 -6.59 7.03 6.21
CA ALA A 67 -7.72 7.86 6.60
C ALA A 67 -8.57 8.30 5.40
N GLU A 68 -7.94 8.78 4.33
CA GLU A 68 -8.62 9.16 3.07
C GLU A 68 -9.38 7.99 2.43
N LEU A 69 -8.84 6.78 2.53
CA LEU A 69 -9.44 5.58 1.95
C LEU A 69 -10.52 4.93 2.83
N THR A 70 -10.69 5.40 4.07
CA THR A 70 -11.67 4.87 5.05
C THR A 70 -12.83 5.84 5.29
N ALA A 71 -12.69 7.10 4.88
CA ALA A 71 -13.75 8.11 4.84
C ALA A 71 -14.83 7.80 3.79
#